data_AF-A0A836QJH7-F1
#
_entry.id   AF-A0A836QJH7-F1
#
_cell.length_a   1.000
_cell.length_b   1.000
_cell.length_c   1.000
_cell.angle_alpha   90.00
_cell.angle_beta   90.00
_cell.angle_gamma   90.00
#
_symmetry.space_group_name_H-M   'P 1'
#
loop_
_entity.id
_entity.type
_entity.pdbx_description
1 polymer ?
#
loop_
_entity_poly.entity_id
_entity_poly.type
_entity_poly.pdbx_seq_one_letter_code
_entity_poly.pdbx_strand_id
1 'polypeptide(L)'
;ALSNKFGWMVLTTGNKSEISMGYCTLYGDMAGGFALIKDVPKMLVYKLSHWLNREREIIPQNVLTKEPSAELRPDQRDTDSLPPYDLLDPVLLRYIEEDLSVEEIKVPGLPKSEIRRIARLVDLNEYKRRQGPPGVKITPKAFGKDRRLPITRY
;
A
#
# COMPACT_ATOMS: atom_id res chain seq x y z
N ALA A 1 23.62 -0.28 4.95
CA ALA A 1 25.04 0.15 4.90
C ALA A 1 25.23 1.61 5.28
N LEU A 2 24.64 2.57 4.55
CA LEU A 2 24.76 4.01 4.86
C LEU A 2 24.19 4.37 6.25
N SER A 3 23.03 3.82 6.61
CA SER A 3 22.43 3.98 7.94
C SER A 3 23.40 3.62 9.07
N ASN A 4 24.04 2.44 9.02
CA ASN A 4 25.02 2.03 10.03
C ASN A 4 26.27 2.92 10.05
N LYS A 5 26.70 3.41 8.88
CA LYS A 5 27.91 4.25 8.76
C LYS A 5 27.70 5.65 9.33
N PHE A 6 26.50 6.23 9.15
CA PHE A 6 26.22 7.63 9.48
C PHE A 6 25.24 7.80 10.66
N GLY A 7 24.71 6.71 11.22
CA GLY A 7 23.71 6.76 12.29
C GLY A 7 22.32 7.22 11.84
N TRP A 8 22.05 7.27 10.54
CA TRP A 8 20.76 7.73 10.01
C TRP A 8 19.69 6.64 10.06
N MET A 9 18.43 7.03 10.24
CA MET A 9 17.31 6.10 10.13
C MET A 9 16.89 5.94 8.67
N VAL A 10 16.73 4.70 8.22
CA VAL A 10 16.14 4.42 6.90
C VAL A 10 14.63 4.59 6.99
N LEU A 11 14.07 5.44 6.14
CA LEU A 11 12.63 5.60 5.97
C LEU A 11 12.16 4.74 4.80
N THR A 12 11.13 3.94 5.00
CA THR A 12 10.52 3.16 3.92
C THR A 12 9.32 3.89 3.32
N THR A 13 9.06 3.63 2.05
CA THR A 13 8.10 4.39 1.22
C THR A 13 6.91 3.55 0.76
N GLY A 14 6.72 2.34 1.31
CA GLY A 14 5.56 1.52 0.99
C GLY A 14 4.28 2.16 1.54
N ASN A 15 3.28 2.33 0.68
CA ASN A 15 1.98 2.88 1.06
C ASN A 15 0.97 1.79 1.46
N LYS A 16 -0.19 2.21 1.97
CA LYS A 16 -1.20 1.27 2.50
C LYS A 16 -1.69 0.29 1.43
N SER A 17 -1.84 0.74 0.20
CA SER A 17 -2.36 -0.08 -0.90
C SER A 17 -1.36 -1.17 -1.31
N GLU A 18 -0.08 -0.80 -1.47
CA GLU A 18 1.02 -1.73 -1.75
C GLU A 18 1.18 -2.77 -0.65
N ILE A 19 1.21 -2.31 0.61
CA ILE A 19 1.37 -3.18 1.79
C ILE A 19 0.15 -4.10 1.97
N SER A 20 -1.05 -3.62 1.65
CA SER A 20 -2.27 -4.46 1.65
C SER A 20 -2.13 -5.61 0.67
N MET A 21 -1.74 -5.30 -0.57
CA MET A 21 -1.62 -6.28 -1.65
C MET A 21 -0.35 -7.13 -1.59
N GLY A 22 0.54 -6.85 -0.62
CA GLY A 22 1.87 -7.44 -0.53
C GLY A 22 2.72 -7.16 -1.77
N TYR A 23 2.45 -6.03 -2.44
CA TYR A 23 3.19 -5.54 -3.58
C TYR A 23 4.46 -4.83 -3.10
N CYS A 24 5.31 -5.63 -2.44
CA CYS A 24 6.53 -5.23 -1.79
C CYS A 24 7.45 -6.45 -1.64
N THR A 25 8.74 -6.18 -1.51
CA THR A 25 9.81 -7.18 -1.38
C THR A 25 10.28 -7.24 0.07
N LEU A 26 10.12 -8.41 0.69
CA LEU A 26 10.68 -8.64 2.01
C LEU A 26 12.20 -8.41 2.00
N TYR A 27 12.66 -7.64 2.96
CA TYR A 27 14.07 -7.23 3.10
C TYR A 27 14.62 -6.38 1.94
N GLY A 28 13.76 -5.96 1.02
CA GLY A 28 14.05 -4.98 -0.02
C GLY A 28 13.50 -3.59 0.36
N ASP A 29 12.50 -3.12 -0.37
CA ASP A 29 11.78 -1.87 -0.13
C ASP A 29 11.12 -1.79 1.26
N MET A 30 10.83 -2.92 1.89
CA MET A 30 10.31 -2.98 3.27
C MET A 30 11.39 -2.80 4.34
N ALA A 31 12.68 -2.86 3.99
CA ALA A 31 13.77 -2.81 4.97
C ALA A 31 14.07 -1.37 5.41
N GLY A 32 13.61 -1.01 6.61
CA GLY A 32 13.97 0.27 7.24
C GLY A 32 13.53 0.38 8.68
N GLY A 33 13.76 1.54 9.29
CA GLY A 33 13.44 1.82 10.68
C GLY A 33 12.03 2.38 10.90
N PHE A 34 11.48 3.07 9.89
CA PHE A 34 10.15 3.69 10.00
C PHE A 34 9.46 3.84 8.64
N ALA A 35 8.18 3.54 8.57
CA ALA A 35 7.37 3.68 7.35
C ALA A 35 6.40 4.86 7.47
N LEU A 36 6.78 6.00 6.90
CA LEU A 36 6.02 7.25 7.04
C LEU A 36 4.60 7.16 6.46
N ILE A 37 4.47 6.53 5.29
CA ILE A 37 3.22 6.50 4.53
C ILE A 37 2.54 5.12 4.54
N LYS A 38 2.92 4.23 5.46
CA LYS A 38 2.38 2.86 5.59
C LYS A 38 0.86 2.80 5.74
N ASP A 39 0.24 3.83 6.30
CA ASP A 39 -1.21 3.91 6.48
C ASP A 39 -1.87 4.96 5.55
N VAL A 40 -1.19 5.38 4.48
CA VAL A 40 -1.73 6.29 3.47
C VAL A 40 -2.14 5.48 2.23
N PRO A 41 -3.42 5.44 1.83
CA PRO A 41 -3.84 4.82 0.56
C PRO A 41 -3.20 5.51 -0.65
N LYS A 42 -2.95 4.79 -1.75
CA LYS A 42 -2.27 5.34 -2.93
C LYS A 42 -3.00 6.56 -3.50
N MET A 43 -4.34 6.50 -3.58
CA MET A 43 -5.14 7.63 -4.05
C MET A 43 -5.00 8.86 -3.14
N LEU A 44 -4.77 8.65 -1.84
CA LEU A 44 -4.48 9.74 -0.90
C LEU A 44 -3.05 10.27 -1.07
N VAL A 45 -2.07 9.42 -1.39
CA VAL A 45 -0.71 9.86 -1.74
C VAL A 45 -0.76 10.88 -2.89
N TYR A 46 -1.45 10.55 -3.99
CA TYR A 46 -1.62 11.49 -5.11
C TYR A 46 -2.29 12.80 -4.70
N LYS A 47 -3.37 12.75 -3.92
CA LYS A 47 -4.05 13.94 -3.41
C LYS A 47 -3.13 14.81 -2.56
N LEU A 48 -2.35 14.21 -1.67
CA LEU A 48 -1.39 14.92 -0.82
C LEU A 48 -0.26 15.54 -1.65
N SER A 49 0.23 14.84 -2.67
CA SER A 49 1.24 15.37 -3.59
C SER A 49 0.75 16.59 -4.36
N HIS A 50 -0.47 16.55 -4.90
CA HIS A 50 -1.08 17.71 -5.56
C HIS A 50 -1.32 18.86 -4.58
N TRP A 51 -1.77 18.56 -3.36
CA TRP A 51 -1.95 19.57 -2.31
C TRP A 51 -0.63 20.24 -1.93
N LEU A 52 0.46 19.49 -1.84
CA LEU A 52 1.79 20.03 -1.55
C LEU A 52 2.31 20.92 -2.69
N ASN A 53 2.00 20.56 -3.93
CA ASN A 53 2.41 21.30 -5.13
C ASN A 53 1.57 22.55 -5.44
N ARG A 54 0.50 22.83 -4.70
CA ARG A 54 -0.49 23.88 -5.03
C ARG A 54 0.10 25.29 -5.16
N GLU A 55 1.18 25.58 -4.42
CA GLU A 55 1.85 26.89 -4.37
C GLU A 55 3.18 26.91 -5.15
N ARG A 56 3.87 25.77 -5.20
CA ARG A 56 5.14 25.60 -5.91
C ARG A 56 5.35 24.12 -6.22
N GLU A 57 6.05 23.81 -7.30
CA GLU A 57 6.45 22.43 -7.59
C GLU A 57 7.50 21.95 -6.56
N ILE A 58 7.09 21.04 -5.68
CA ILE A 58 7.97 20.35 -4.72
C ILE A 58 8.23 18.92 -5.22
N ILE A 59 7.17 18.26 -5.69
CA ILE A 59 7.23 16.93 -6.31
C ILE A 59 7.15 17.14 -7.83
N PRO A 60 8.15 16.71 -8.62
CA PRO A 60 8.12 16.89 -10.06
C PRO A 60 6.85 16.33 -10.72
N GLN A 61 6.22 17.10 -11.61
CA GLN A 61 4.94 16.70 -12.22
C GLN A 61 5.01 15.36 -12.97
N ASN A 62 6.16 15.03 -13.57
CA ASN A 62 6.39 13.76 -14.25
C ASN A 62 6.25 12.53 -13.33
N VAL A 63 6.55 12.67 -12.03
CA VAL A 63 6.35 11.61 -11.03
C VAL A 63 4.86 11.34 -10.79
N LEU A 64 4.02 12.37 -10.94
CA LEU A 64 2.57 12.28 -10.70
C LEU A 64 1.81 11.78 -11.93
N THR A 65 2.32 12.06 -13.14
CA THR A 65 1.66 11.65 -14.40
C THR A 65 2.14 10.30 -14.92
N LYS A 66 3.32 9.83 -14.50
CA LYS A 66 3.84 8.52 -14.89
C LYS A 66 2.94 7.41 -14.31
N GLU A 67 2.68 6.38 -15.12
CA GLU A 67 1.96 5.20 -14.64
C GLU A 67 2.73 4.52 -13.48
N PRO A 68 2.04 4.06 -12.42
CA PRO A 68 2.67 3.32 -11.34
C PRO A 68 3.39 2.07 -11.84
N SER A 69 4.66 1.90 -11.43
CA SER A 69 5.50 0.76 -11.76
C SER A 69 6.50 0.46 -10.64
N ALA A 70 6.66 -0.82 -10.29
CA ALA A 70 7.69 -1.32 -9.38
C ALA A 70 9.11 -1.37 -9.98
N GLU A 71 9.27 -1.15 -11.29
CA GLU A 71 10.56 -1.13 -12.02
C GLU A 71 11.48 -2.35 -11.77
N LEU A 72 10.95 -3.50 -11.32
CA LEU A 72 11.77 -4.69 -11.03
C LEU A 72 12.27 -5.38 -12.31
N ARG A 73 11.64 -5.07 -13.46
CA ARG A 73 11.99 -5.56 -14.79
C ARG A 73 11.66 -4.48 -15.83
N PRO A 74 12.35 -4.44 -17.00
CA PRO A 74 11.96 -3.56 -18.10
C PRO A 74 10.48 -3.74 -18.45
N ASP A 75 9.78 -2.62 -18.68
CA ASP A 75 8.36 -2.54 -19.09
C ASP A 75 7.31 -3.09 -18.10
N GLN A 76 7.68 -3.42 -16.86
CA GLN A 76 6.72 -3.87 -15.85
C GLN A 76 5.76 -2.73 -15.44
N ARG A 77 4.45 -3.00 -15.41
CA ARG A 77 3.45 -2.06 -14.87
C ARG A 77 2.79 -2.63 -13.61
N ASP A 78 2.44 -1.78 -12.65
CA ASP A 78 1.73 -2.24 -11.45
C ASP A 78 0.35 -2.82 -11.82
N THR A 79 -0.24 -2.31 -12.90
CA THR A 79 -1.51 -2.78 -13.49
C THR A 79 -1.45 -4.23 -13.97
N ASP A 80 -0.26 -4.78 -14.20
CA ASP A 80 -0.12 -6.18 -14.63
C ASP A 80 -0.45 -7.16 -13.48
N SER A 81 -0.39 -6.68 -12.24
CA SER A 81 -0.61 -7.51 -11.04
C SER A 81 -1.76 -7.01 -10.16
N LEU A 82 -2.00 -5.70 -10.17
CA LEU A 82 -3.00 -5.01 -9.35
C LEU A 82 -4.06 -4.35 -10.23
N PRO A 83 -5.33 -4.31 -9.78
CA PRO A 83 -6.31 -3.41 -10.37
C PRO A 83 -5.85 -1.95 -10.24
N PRO A 84 -6.33 -1.05 -11.10
CA PRO A 84 -6.17 0.39 -10.93
C PRO A 84 -6.48 0.86 -9.50
N TYR A 85 -5.67 1.78 -8.96
CA TYR A 85 -5.77 2.20 -7.55
C TYR A 85 -7.10 2.87 -7.19
N ASP A 86 -7.74 3.53 -8.16
CA ASP A 86 -9.08 4.11 -8.02
C ASP A 86 -10.17 3.04 -7.82
N LEU A 87 -9.96 1.81 -8.27
CA LEU A 87 -10.81 0.65 -8.01
C LEU A 87 -10.34 -0.17 -6.80
N LEU A 88 -9.03 -0.28 -6.59
CA LEU A 88 -8.44 -1.06 -5.50
C LEU A 88 -8.66 -0.41 -4.13
N ASP A 89 -8.34 0.88 -3.97
CA ASP A 89 -8.41 1.56 -2.67
C ASP A 89 -9.83 1.53 -2.06
N PRO A 90 -10.93 1.70 -2.82
CA PRO A 90 -12.28 1.52 -2.30
C PRO A 90 -12.59 0.10 -1.79
N VAL A 91 -11.99 -0.93 -2.38
CA VAL A 91 -12.12 -2.31 -1.89
C VAL A 91 -11.36 -2.46 -0.58
N LEU A 92 -10.12 -1.97 -0.53
CA LEU A 92 -9.27 -2.04 0.65
C LEU A 92 -9.90 -1.31 1.84
N LEU A 93 -10.45 -0.11 1.63
CA LEU A 93 -11.18 0.64 2.64
C LEU A 93 -12.31 -0.20 3.26
N ARG A 94 -13.20 -0.74 2.41
CA ARG A 94 -14.36 -1.52 2.86
C ARG A 94 -13.97 -2.82 3.55
N TYR A 95 -12.97 -3.52 3.01
CA TYR A 95 -12.56 -4.82 3.51
C TYR A 95 -11.72 -4.72 4.79
N ILE A 96 -10.82 -3.73 4.87
CA ILE A 96 -9.89 -3.59 5.98
C ILE A 96 -10.48 -2.68 7.04
N GLU A 97 -10.92 -1.47 6.68
CA GLU A 97 -11.29 -0.46 7.66
C GLU A 97 -12.72 -0.64 8.15
N GLU A 98 -13.65 -0.94 7.25
CA GLU A 98 -15.08 -1.13 7.56
C GLU A 98 -15.46 -2.58 7.94
N ASP A 99 -14.53 -3.54 7.86
CA ASP A 99 -14.75 -4.97 8.15
C ASP A 99 -15.91 -5.63 7.36
N LEU A 100 -16.22 -5.11 6.17
CA LEU A 100 -17.26 -5.71 5.33
C LEU A 100 -16.82 -7.05 4.76
N SER A 101 -17.73 -8.01 4.71
CA SER A 101 -17.49 -9.26 4.01
C SER A 101 -17.37 -9.02 2.51
N VAL A 102 -16.65 -9.89 1.81
CA VAL A 102 -16.52 -9.82 0.34
C VAL A 102 -17.89 -9.83 -0.35
N GLU A 103 -18.91 -10.41 0.30
CA GLU A 103 -20.25 -10.44 -0.26
C GLU A 103 -21.00 -9.10 -0.17
N GLU A 104 -20.63 -8.24 0.77
CA GLU A 104 -21.21 -6.91 0.96
C GLU A 104 -20.53 -5.83 0.11
N ILE A 105 -19.25 -6.04 -0.25
CA ILE A 105 -18.46 -5.07 -0.99
C ILE A 105 -18.98 -4.96 -2.43
N LYS A 106 -19.25 -3.71 -2.84
CA LYS A 106 -19.61 -3.33 -4.21
C LYS A 106 -18.75 -2.14 -4.64
N VAL A 107 -18.03 -2.31 -5.74
CA VAL A 107 -17.25 -1.24 -6.40
C VAL A 107 -17.61 -1.26 -7.88
N PRO A 108 -18.22 -0.17 -8.41
CA PRO A 108 -18.55 -0.09 -9.84
C PRO A 108 -17.31 -0.33 -10.71
N GLY A 109 -17.48 -1.09 -11.80
CA GLY A 109 -16.37 -1.44 -12.70
C GLY A 109 -15.49 -2.60 -12.23
N LEU A 110 -15.76 -3.19 -11.05
CA LEU A 110 -14.98 -4.31 -10.52
C LEU A 110 -15.86 -5.56 -10.28
N PRO A 111 -15.60 -6.69 -10.96
CA PRO A 111 -16.39 -7.90 -10.78
C PRO A 111 -16.12 -8.54 -9.42
N LYS A 112 -17.08 -9.30 -8.91
CA LYS A 112 -16.99 -9.90 -7.58
C LYS A 112 -15.87 -10.93 -7.44
N SER A 113 -15.50 -11.60 -8.53
CA SER A 113 -14.32 -12.47 -8.60
C SER A 113 -13.04 -11.70 -8.27
N GLU A 114 -12.91 -10.46 -8.74
CA GLU A 114 -11.74 -9.62 -8.52
C GLU A 114 -11.71 -9.09 -7.08
N ILE A 115 -12.86 -8.72 -6.51
CA ILE A 115 -12.97 -8.36 -5.08
C ILE A 115 -12.52 -9.54 -4.20
N ARG A 116 -12.95 -10.78 -4.51
CA ARG A 116 -12.48 -11.99 -3.81
C ARG A 116 -10.98 -12.19 -3.97
N ARG A 117 -10.41 -11.94 -5.16
CA ARG A 117 -8.97 -12.02 -5.40
C ARG A 117 -8.21 -11.03 -4.52
N ILE A 118 -8.66 -9.77 -4.46
CA ILE A 118 -8.07 -8.71 -3.62
C ILE A 118 -8.09 -9.12 -2.15
N ALA A 119 -9.26 -9.51 -1.61
CA ALA A 119 -9.39 -9.92 -0.22
C ALA A 119 -8.47 -11.11 0.13
N ARG A 120 -8.40 -12.11 -0.76
CA ARG A 120 -7.47 -13.24 -0.63
C ARG A 120 -6.01 -12.79 -0.61
N LEU A 121 -5.61 -11.88 -1.51
CA LEU A 121 -4.25 -11.34 -1.55
C LEU A 121 -3.92 -10.54 -0.29
N VAL A 122 -4.87 -9.77 0.24
CA VAL A 122 -4.72 -9.12 1.53
C VAL A 122 -4.39 -10.16 2.60
N ASP A 123 -5.20 -11.20 2.74
CA ASP A 123 -4.98 -12.21 3.78
C ASP A 123 -3.67 -12.99 3.61
N LEU A 124 -3.32 -13.41 2.39
CA LEU A 124 -2.09 -14.16 2.11
C LEU A 124 -0.81 -13.37 2.45
N ASN A 125 -0.85 -12.04 2.36
CA ASN A 125 0.33 -11.20 2.59
C ASN A 125 0.52 -10.74 4.05
N GLU A 126 -0.21 -11.34 4.99
CA GLU A 126 -0.06 -11.04 6.43
C GLU A 126 1.37 -11.30 6.93
N TYR A 127 2.04 -12.34 6.41
CA TYR A 127 3.43 -12.65 6.77
C TYR A 127 4.42 -11.53 6.41
N LYS A 128 4.19 -10.81 5.30
CA LYS A 128 5.02 -9.66 4.93
C LYS A 128 4.78 -8.49 5.88
N ARG A 129 3.51 -8.19 6.15
CA ARG A 129 3.10 -7.04 6.98
C ARG A 129 3.62 -7.12 8.41
N ARG A 130 3.69 -8.32 8.98
CA ARG A 130 4.23 -8.53 10.34
C ARG A 130 5.73 -8.25 10.47
N GLN A 131 6.45 -8.21 9.36
CA GLN A 131 7.90 -7.95 9.34
C GLN A 131 8.24 -6.52 8.93
N GLY A 132 7.23 -5.71 8.57
CA GLY A 132 7.43 -4.31 8.22
C GLY A 132 7.71 -3.43 9.45
N PRO A 133 8.40 -2.30 9.27
CA PRO A 133 8.69 -1.39 10.37
C PRO A 133 7.43 -0.74 10.97
N PRO A 134 7.56 -0.10 12.17
CA PRO A 134 6.54 0.78 12.69
C PRO A 134 6.27 1.94 11.73
N GLY A 135 5.11 2.56 11.84
CA GLY A 135 4.70 3.68 10.99
C GLY A 135 3.57 4.49 11.61
N VAL A 136 3.22 5.60 10.97
CA VAL A 136 2.13 6.48 11.43
C VAL A 136 0.79 5.87 11.07
N LYS A 137 -0.18 5.96 12.00
CA LYS A 137 -1.60 5.66 11.75
C LYS A 137 -2.33 6.95 11.42
N ILE A 138 -3.07 6.98 10.31
CA ILE A 138 -3.91 8.11 9.91
C ILE A 138 -5.35 7.70 9.58
N THR A 139 -5.62 6.40 9.45
CA THR A 139 -6.95 5.83 9.19
C THR A 139 -7.53 5.22 10.46
N PRO A 140 -8.85 4.92 10.53
CA PRO A 140 -9.45 4.24 11.68
C PRO A 140 -8.82 2.89 12.00
N LYS A 141 -8.37 2.12 10.99
CA LYS A 141 -7.75 0.80 11.16
C LYS A 141 -6.46 0.65 10.37
N ALA A 142 -5.33 0.63 11.10
CA ALA A 142 -4.01 0.39 10.55
C ALA A 142 -3.57 -1.08 10.68
N PHE A 143 -2.66 -1.51 9.80
CA PHE A 143 -2.01 -2.81 9.94
C PHE A 143 -1.10 -2.86 11.16
N GLY A 144 -1.21 -3.92 11.97
CA GLY A 144 -0.45 -4.11 13.20
C GLY A 144 -1.37 -4.18 14.41
N LYS A 145 -1.36 -3.16 15.27
CA LYS A 145 -2.08 -3.20 16.55
C LYS A 145 -3.60 -3.34 16.37
N ASP A 146 -4.17 -2.69 15.36
CA ASP A 146 -5.63 -2.61 15.15
C ASP A 146 -6.20 -3.78 14.33
N ARG A 147 -5.39 -4.43 13.48
CA ARG A 147 -5.77 -5.61 12.70
C ARG A 147 -4.84 -6.78 13.00
N ARG A 148 -5.28 -7.67 13.90
CA ARG A 148 -4.52 -8.84 14.35
C ARG A 148 -5.09 -10.12 13.77
N LEU A 149 -4.59 -10.54 12.61
CA LEU A 149 -4.99 -11.79 11.97
C LEU A 149 -3.85 -12.81 12.02
N PRO A 150 -4.15 -14.13 12.13
CA PRO A 150 -3.13 -15.17 12.02
C PRO A 150 -2.45 -15.14 10.65
N ILE A 151 -1.15 -15.49 10.62
CA ILE A 151 -0.38 -15.63 9.37
C ILE A 151 -0.86 -16.86 8.60
N THR A 152 -0.94 -18.00 9.29
CA THR A 152 -1.41 -19.26 8.72
C THR A 152 -2.93 -19.31 8.80
N ARG A 153 -3.57 -19.52 7.65
CA ARG A 153 -5.01 -19.76 7.54
C ARG A 153 -5.23 -21.04 6.73
N TYR A 154 -6.17 -21.87 7.16
CA TYR A 154 -6.57 -23.12 6.50
C TYR A 154 -7.38 -22.84 5.24
#